data_AF-A0A8H4IJC2-F1
#
_entry.id   AF-A0A8H4IJC2-F1
#
_cell.length_a   1.000
_cell.length_b   1.000
_cell.length_c   1.000
_cell.angle_alpha   90.00
_cell.angle_beta   90.00
_cell.angle_gamma   90.00
#
_symmetry.space_group_name_H-M   'P 1'
#
loop_
_entity.id
_entity.type
_entity.pdbx_description
1 polymer ?
#
loop_
_entity_poly.entity_id
_entity_poly.type
_entity_poly.pdbx_seq_one_letter_code
_entity_poly.pdbx_strand_id
1 'polypeptide(L)'
;MLTKATGLSIEIWAMVVDYVLRPTDLKSLCLTCKQLHQIAVRNLYREVTLDVGSTADLNLGAFLNPRNIGLHYIRRLHIYLAEVEEKRNQLQQAHFAVRMILEFLPENILERFSWHPWQPFSADNLLLLYRKQRQMTWLEGISLDKNILEQLENSDDLKRIAEHTRTLGLYPDSGEVLDLCNILLQKNKKVDKLIVNASFHPAMSSFSPRELHDSSTGPGLITSRLFGHMIPLEHCKPLALTELTLQNVHLRYSAETWCRAIKFSALKKLAIFDCPGACTLFAELSKPTKLPSNLETLEFKHEDNRESDALHALDNFLCLVTGLKAITIDISNVKELPAAAGIIRHGKTLKLLNVHANAADLLEDEYVYGSMDFEAICRECSELEQMSIGFPATSIVADKSDSFSAFESALNYLPKLVALNITTWPKNGSTLGSPLPRNIYALLVQNVAQSILYSHHPVQPHHDDAHSDTDSIITAVEHHHHHGHSHHHHPRSSHLNLIAFGSTDAQTAAHPVDEARATQLIFVKGRQVGPFGEEAPLAVGVKGRLRGYVEPRSEVLDFGLARARKMPSGGDELSGLGGAGGMGVGWLAN
;
A
#
# COMPACT_ATOMS: atom_id res chain seq x y z
N MET A 1 -30.17 -10.29 -25.36
CA MET A 1 -30.94 -9.03 -25.30
C MET A 1 -30.00 -7.83 -25.34
N LEU A 2 -28.94 -7.77 -24.53
CA LEU A 2 -27.97 -6.67 -24.59
C LEU A 2 -27.25 -6.57 -25.94
N THR A 3 -26.72 -7.68 -26.46
CA THR A 3 -26.07 -7.71 -27.80
C THR A 3 -27.01 -7.25 -28.91
N LYS A 4 -28.31 -7.54 -28.78
CA LYS A 4 -29.33 -7.07 -29.74
C LYS A 4 -29.69 -5.60 -29.54
N ALA A 5 -29.61 -5.09 -28.31
CA ALA A 5 -29.96 -3.71 -27.97
C ALA A 5 -28.81 -2.72 -28.21
N THR A 6 -27.56 -3.15 -28.01
CA THR A 6 -26.38 -2.28 -28.10
C THR A 6 -25.46 -2.59 -29.27
N GLY A 7 -25.67 -3.72 -29.96
CA GLY A 7 -24.79 -4.18 -31.04
C GLY A 7 -23.44 -4.72 -30.59
N LEU A 8 -23.12 -4.69 -29.28
CA LEU A 8 -21.82 -5.12 -28.75
C LEU A 8 -21.79 -6.61 -28.44
N SER A 9 -20.67 -7.28 -28.77
CA SER A 9 -20.44 -8.69 -28.46
C SER A 9 -20.33 -8.93 -26.95
N ILE A 10 -20.51 -10.19 -26.53
CA ILE A 10 -20.36 -10.60 -25.12
C ILE A 10 -18.93 -10.37 -24.62
N GLU A 11 -17.93 -10.55 -25.49
CA GLU A 11 -16.51 -10.34 -25.17
C GLU A 11 -16.23 -8.87 -24.84
N ILE A 12 -16.77 -7.93 -25.61
CA ILE A 12 -16.64 -6.50 -25.33
C ILE A 12 -17.31 -6.15 -24.00
N TRP A 13 -18.50 -6.71 -23.74
CA TRP A 13 -19.17 -6.53 -22.44
C TRP A 13 -18.38 -7.13 -21.28
N ALA A 14 -17.71 -8.25 -21.48
CA ALA A 14 -16.82 -8.83 -20.47
C ALA A 14 -15.65 -7.89 -20.15
N MET A 15 -15.01 -7.34 -21.19
CA MET A 15 -13.97 -6.32 -21.00
C MET A 15 -14.49 -5.10 -20.24
N VAL A 16 -15.70 -4.61 -20.56
CA VAL A 16 -16.31 -3.48 -19.83
C VAL A 16 -16.53 -3.83 -18.35
N VAL A 17 -17.04 -5.03 -18.06
CA VAL A 17 -17.29 -5.49 -16.69
C VAL A 17 -15.99 -5.70 -15.91
N ASP A 18 -14.87 -6.01 -16.57
CA ASP A 18 -13.53 -6.07 -15.94
C ASP A 18 -13.07 -4.72 -15.37
N TYR A 19 -13.61 -3.60 -15.87
CA TYR A 19 -13.35 -2.27 -15.31
C TYR A 19 -14.28 -1.91 -14.13
N VAL A 20 -15.25 -2.78 -13.79
CA VAL A 20 -16.18 -2.55 -12.67
C VAL A 20 -15.61 -3.21 -11.42
N LEU A 21 -15.02 -2.40 -10.55
CA LEU A 21 -14.22 -2.89 -9.42
C LEU A 21 -15.05 -3.20 -8.17
N ARG A 22 -16.22 -2.57 -8.00
CA ARG A 22 -16.99 -2.71 -6.75
C ARG A 22 -17.87 -3.94 -6.73
N PRO A 23 -17.82 -4.73 -5.65
CA PRO A 23 -18.78 -5.82 -5.43
C PRO A 23 -20.25 -5.35 -5.47
N THR A 24 -20.56 -4.15 -4.98
CA THR A 24 -21.93 -3.60 -5.02
C THR A 24 -22.42 -3.28 -6.43
N ASP A 25 -21.53 -2.79 -7.29
CA ASP A 25 -21.86 -2.45 -8.67
C ASP A 25 -21.94 -3.72 -9.51
N LEU A 26 -21.00 -4.65 -9.30
CA LEU A 26 -21.04 -5.99 -9.89
C LEU A 26 -22.33 -6.71 -9.48
N LYS A 27 -22.75 -6.61 -8.22
CA LYS A 27 -24.05 -7.13 -7.76
C LYS A 27 -25.20 -6.45 -8.50
N SER A 28 -25.17 -5.13 -8.63
CA SER A 28 -26.21 -4.37 -9.34
C SER A 28 -26.28 -4.80 -10.81
N LEU A 29 -25.13 -4.94 -11.48
CA LEU A 29 -25.01 -5.47 -12.84
C LEU A 29 -25.56 -6.88 -12.96
N CYS A 30 -25.28 -7.74 -11.98
CA CYS A 30 -25.84 -9.09 -11.94
C CYS A 30 -27.36 -9.09 -11.89
N LEU A 31 -27.97 -8.08 -11.26
CA LEU A 31 -29.43 -7.95 -11.14
C LEU A 31 -30.09 -7.31 -12.36
N THR A 32 -29.33 -6.68 -13.27
CA THR A 32 -29.92 -5.99 -14.44
C THR A 32 -30.52 -6.96 -15.46
N CYS A 33 -29.78 -8.01 -15.86
CA CYS A 33 -30.29 -9.05 -16.74
C CYS A 33 -29.42 -10.32 -16.71
N LYS A 34 -29.95 -11.42 -17.27
CA LYS A 34 -29.28 -12.73 -17.32
C LYS A 34 -27.90 -12.72 -18.00
N GLN A 35 -27.70 -11.90 -19.04
CA GLN A 35 -26.40 -11.84 -19.73
C GLN A 35 -25.34 -11.15 -18.87
N LEU A 36 -25.67 -10.01 -18.27
CA LEU A 36 -24.77 -9.30 -17.35
C LEU A 36 -24.53 -10.10 -16.07
N HIS A 37 -25.54 -10.84 -15.58
CA HIS A 37 -25.35 -11.83 -14.51
C HIS A 37 -24.25 -12.84 -14.84
N GLN A 38 -24.30 -13.48 -16.01
CA GLN A 38 -23.31 -14.49 -16.40
C GLN A 38 -21.89 -13.92 -16.49
N ILE A 39 -21.75 -12.67 -16.93
CA ILE A 39 -20.44 -12.02 -17.12
C ILE A 39 -19.90 -11.48 -15.78
N ALA A 40 -20.72 -10.75 -15.03
CA ALA A 40 -20.30 -10.05 -13.81
C ALA A 40 -20.10 -10.97 -12.60
N VAL A 41 -20.78 -12.13 -12.55
CA VAL A 41 -20.58 -13.09 -11.46
C VAL A 41 -19.14 -13.55 -11.36
N ARG A 42 -18.43 -13.69 -12.49
CA ARG A 42 -17.00 -14.07 -12.50
C ARG A 42 -16.15 -13.11 -11.67
N ASN A 43 -16.32 -11.81 -11.87
CA ASN A 43 -15.54 -10.80 -11.16
C ASN A 43 -16.04 -10.62 -9.72
N LEU A 44 -17.35 -10.70 -9.51
CA LEU A 44 -17.96 -10.59 -8.19
C LEU A 44 -17.48 -11.68 -7.22
N TYR A 45 -17.35 -12.91 -7.70
CA TYR A 45 -16.95 -14.06 -6.89
C TYR A 45 -15.45 -14.34 -6.91
N ARG A 46 -14.65 -13.59 -7.66
CA ARG A 46 -13.22 -13.87 -7.82
C ARG A 46 -12.47 -13.89 -6.48
N GLU A 47 -12.81 -12.93 -5.62
CA GLU A 47 -12.26 -12.76 -4.28
C GLU A 47 -13.41 -12.73 -3.28
N VAL A 48 -13.40 -13.68 -2.35
CA VAL A 48 -14.47 -13.87 -1.36
C VAL A 48 -13.85 -13.76 0.03
N THR A 49 -14.41 -12.86 0.82
CA THR A 49 -14.09 -12.69 2.24
C THR A 49 -15.28 -13.12 3.08
N LEU A 50 -15.04 -13.98 4.06
CA LEU A 50 -16.08 -14.52 4.95
C LEU A 50 -15.66 -14.37 6.40
N ASP A 51 -16.55 -13.82 7.21
CA ASP A 51 -16.45 -13.82 8.67
C ASP A 51 -17.22 -15.02 9.22
N VAL A 52 -16.51 -15.93 9.87
CA VAL A 52 -17.06 -17.22 10.35
C VAL A 52 -16.97 -17.34 11.87
N GLY A 53 -17.71 -18.28 12.44
CA GLY A 53 -17.79 -18.47 13.89
C GLY A 53 -18.85 -17.58 14.55
N SER A 54 -19.91 -17.25 13.81
CA SER A 54 -21.08 -16.51 14.31
C SER A 54 -22.38 -17.19 13.86
N THR A 55 -23.51 -16.76 14.39
CA THR A 55 -24.83 -17.27 13.97
C THR A 55 -25.11 -17.06 12.48
N ALA A 56 -24.38 -16.15 11.81
CA ALA A 56 -24.48 -15.94 10.37
C ALA A 56 -24.00 -17.15 9.55
N ASP A 57 -23.21 -18.06 10.13
CA ASP A 57 -22.74 -19.29 9.47
C ASP A 57 -23.89 -20.18 9.00
N LEU A 58 -25.07 -20.07 9.63
CA LEU A 58 -26.29 -20.77 9.20
C LEU A 58 -26.71 -20.41 7.77
N ASN A 59 -26.30 -19.25 7.28
CA ASN A 59 -26.59 -18.80 5.91
C ASN A 59 -25.63 -19.37 4.87
N LEU A 60 -24.53 -20.02 5.28
CA LEU A 60 -23.56 -20.64 4.35
C LEU A 60 -24.21 -21.70 3.47
N GLY A 61 -25.26 -22.37 3.93
CA GLY A 61 -25.99 -23.35 3.12
C GLY A 61 -26.58 -22.76 1.83
N ALA A 62 -27.04 -21.50 1.86
CA ALA A 62 -27.52 -20.82 0.66
C ALA A 62 -26.36 -20.43 -0.28
N PHE A 63 -25.24 -20.00 0.30
CA PHE A 63 -24.03 -19.64 -0.45
C PHE A 63 -23.38 -20.85 -1.14
N LEU A 64 -23.25 -21.97 -0.43
CA LEU A 64 -22.64 -23.22 -0.90
C LEU A 64 -23.57 -24.09 -1.74
N ASN A 65 -24.72 -23.56 -2.16
CA ASN A 65 -25.66 -24.30 -2.99
C ASN A 65 -25.00 -24.67 -4.34
N PRO A 66 -25.07 -25.93 -4.80
CA PRO A 66 -24.50 -26.34 -6.10
C PRO A 66 -25.05 -25.57 -7.31
N ARG A 67 -26.23 -24.95 -7.18
CA ARG A 67 -26.82 -24.07 -8.21
C ARG A 67 -26.19 -22.68 -8.26
N ASN A 68 -25.38 -22.32 -7.26
CA ASN A 68 -24.64 -21.08 -7.25
C ASN A 68 -23.46 -21.18 -8.24
N ILE A 69 -23.66 -20.63 -9.44
CA ILE A 69 -22.62 -20.60 -10.48
C ILE A 69 -21.36 -19.82 -10.07
N GLY A 70 -21.47 -18.95 -9.06
CA GLY A 70 -20.36 -18.16 -8.53
C GLY A 70 -19.24 -18.99 -7.93
N LEU A 71 -19.55 -20.17 -7.39
CA LEU A 71 -18.57 -21.04 -6.72
C LEU A 71 -17.39 -21.42 -7.61
N HIS A 72 -17.62 -21.60 -8.92
CA HIS A 72 -16.56 -21.97 -9.88
C HIS A 72 -15.55 -20.84 -10.18
N TYR A 73 -15.92 -19.60 -9.84
CA TYR A 73 -15.10 -18.42 -10.11
C TYR A 73 -14.29 -17.96 -8.91
N ILE A 74 -14.47 -18.58 -7.75
CA ILE A 74 -13.69 -18.27 -6.55
C ILE A 74 -12.23 -18.65 -6.81
N ARG A 75 -11.34 -17.65 -6.71
CA ARG A 75 -9.89 -17.81 -6.83
C ARG A 75 -9.18 -17.50 -5.53
N ARG A 76 -9.68 -16.52 -4.79
CA ARG A 76 -9.12 -16.10 -3.49
C ARG A 76 -10.19 -16.22 -2.43
N LEU A 77 -9.88 -16.98 -1.39
CA LEU A 77 -10.76 -17.16 -0.23
C LEU A 77 -10.05 -16.67 1.02
N HIS A 78 -10.59 -15.61 1.61
CA HIS A 78 -10.13 -15.03 2.86
C HIS A 78 -11.15 -15.33 3.96
N ILE A 79 -10.71 -15.97 5.04
CA ILE A 79 -11.58 -16.35 6.14
C ILE A 79 -11.10 -15.67 7.42
N TYR A 80 -11.99 -14.94 8.08
CA TYR A 80 -11.74 -14.27 9.35
C TYR A 80 -12.70 -14.79 10.43
N LEU A 81 -12.31 -14.67 11.70
CA LEU A 81 -13.24 -14.87 12.80
C LEU A 81 -14.16 -13.66 12.92
N ALA A 82 -15.46 -13.92 12.99
CA ALA A 82 -16.47 -12.88 13.19
C ALA A 82 -16.29 -12.16 14.53
N GLU A 83 -16.68 -10.90 14.62
CA GLU A 83 -16.73 -10.21 15.92
C GLU A 83 -18.02 -10.61 16.66
N VAL A 84 -17.88 -11.38 17.73
CA VAL A 84 -19.00 -11.84 18.56
C VAL A 84 -18.72 -11.53 20.03
N GLU A 85 -19.78 -11.18 20.78
CA GLU A 85 -19.68 -10.88 22.22
C GLU A 85 -19.19 -12.11 23.02
N GLU A 86 -19.73 -13.29 22.71
CA GLU A 86 -19.32 -14.54 23.34
C GLU A 86 -18.41 -15.35 22.41
N LYS A 87 -17.09 -15.29 22.65
CA LYS A 87 -16.08 -16.03 21.88
C LYS A 87 -16.00 -17.52 22.23
N ARG A 88 -16.86 -18.01 23.12
CA ARG A 88 -16.86 -19.41 23.56
C ARG A 88 -17.27 -20.32 22.39
N ASN A 89 -16.45 -21.32 22.08
CA ASN A 89 -16.62 -22.25 20.94
C ASN A 89 -16.56 -21.61 19.54
N GLN A 90 -16.31 -20.31 19.43
CA GLN A 90 -16.24 -19.59 18.15
C GLN A 90 -15.29 -20.29 17.17
N LEU A 91 -14.09 -20.65 17.63
CA LEU A 91 -13.07 -21.27 16.79
C LEU A 91 -13.53 -22.64 16.26
N GLN A 92 -14.20 -23.44 17.09
CA GLN A 92 -14.73 -24.74 16.69
C GLN A 92 -15.83 -24.59 15.64
N GLN A 93 -16.73 -23.61 15.84
CA GLN A 93 -17.78 -23.30 14.88
C GLN A 93 -17.19 -22.80 13.55
N ALA A 94 -16.19 -21.90 13.62
CA ALA A 94 -15.47 -21.42 12.46
C ALA A 94 -14.81 -22.57 11.69
N HIS A 95 -14.12 -23.49 12.37
CA HIS A 95 -13.52 -24.66 11.72
C HIS A 95 -14.55 -25.58 11.05
N PHE A 96 -15.74 -25.73 11.64
CA PHE A 96 -16.85 -26.45 11.01
C PHE A 96 -17.36 -25.75 9.74
N ALA A 97 -17.52 -24.42 9.79
CA ALA A 97 -17.88 -23.62 8.63
C ALA A 97 -16.83 -23.75 7.51
N VAL A 98 -15.54 -23.63 7.83
CA VAL A 98 -14.44 -23.83 6.87
C VAL A 98 -14.49 -25.24 6.27
N ARG A 99 -14.70 -26.26 7.09
CA ARG A 99 -14.84 -27.64 6.61
C ARG A 99 -15.95 -27.76 5.57
N MET A 100 -17.13 -27.21 5.86
CA MET A 100 -18.24 -27.19 4.90
C MET A 100 -17.86 -26.48 3.61
N ILE A 101 -17.27 -25.29 3.70
CA ILE A 101 -16.83 -24.52 2.52
C ILE A 101 -15.90 -25.37 1.65
N LEU A 102 -14.86 -25.98 2.24
CA LEU A 102 -13.89 -26.79 1.49
C LEU A 102 -14.48 -28.05 0.86
N GLU A 103 -15.50 -28.66 1.46
CA GLU A 103 -16.18 -29.84 0.91
C GLU A 103 -17.08 -29.49 -0.29
N PHE A 104 -17.72 -28.32 -0.28
CA PHE A 104 -18.64 -27.88 -1.33
C PHE A 104 -18.00 -27.04 -2.42
N LEU A 105 -16.80 -26.51 -2.20
CA LEU A 105 -16.06 -25.81 -3.25
C LEU A 105 -15.60 -26.80 -4.34
N PRO A 106 -15.74 -26.42 -5.62
CA PRO A 106 -15.17 -27.19 -6.72
C PRO A 106 -13.67 -27.42 -6.54
N GLU A 107 -13.17 -28.57 -6.99
CA GLU A 107 -11.74 -28.91 -6.84
C GLU A 107 -10.85 -28.08 -7.77
N ASN A 108 -9.63 -27.77 -7.29
CA ASN A 108 -8.58 -27.06 -8.04
C ASN A 108 -8.98 -25.71 -8.63
N ILE A 109 -9.84 -24.95 -7.95
CA ILE A 109 -10.23 -23.61 -8.36
C ILE A 109 -9.46 -22.52 -7.61
N LEU A 110 -8.98 -22.80 -6.39
CA LEU A 110 -8.36 -21.77 -5.57
C LEU A 110 -6.93 -21.50 -6.05
N GLU A 111 -6.62 -20.22 -6.21
CA GLU A 111 -5.26 -19.67 -6.36
C GLU A 111 -4.64 -19.38 -4.99
N ARG A 112 -5.46 -18.90 -4.04
CA ARG A 112 -5.07 -18.51 -2.68
C ARG A 112 -6.15 -18.83 -1.66
N PHE A 113 -5.72 -19.33 -0.51
CA PHE A 113 -6.50 -19.45 0.72
C PHE A 113 -5.75 -18.70 1.83
N SER A 114 -6.47 -17.90 2.62
CA SER A 114 -5.91 -17.24 3.80
C SER A 114 -6.85 -17.39 4.99
N TRP A 115 -6.26 -17.60 6.15
CA TRP A 115 -6.94 -17.75 7.42
C TRP A 115 -6.74 -16.52 8.31
N HIS A 116 -7.59 -16.39 9.32
CA HIS A 116 -7.57 -15.29 10.28
C HIS A 116 -6.15 -15.15 10.90
N PRO A 117 -5.55 -13.95 10.87
CA PRO A 117 -4.22 -13.73 11.42
C PRO A 117 -4.11 -14.16 12.88
N TRP A 118 -2.96 -14.73 13.25
CA TRP A 118 -2.58 -15.05 14.63
C TRP A 118 -3.46 -16.05 15.38
N GLN A 119 -4.40 -16.71 14.69
CA GLN A 119 -5.18 -17.81 15.25
C GLN A 119 -4.73 -19.14 14.64
N PRO A 120 -4.53 -20.20 15.44
CA PRO A 120 -4.19 -21.51 14.91
C PRO A 120 -5.25 -21.99 13.91
N PHE A 121 -4.80 -22.52 12.78
CA PHE A 121 -5.67 -23.13 11.79
C PHE A 121 -5.82 -24.63 12.03
N SER A 122 -6.98 -25.18 11.69
CA SER A 122 -7.19 -26.62 11.88
C SER A 122 -6.37 -27.44 10.89
N ALA A 123 -5.48 -28.28 11.40
CA ALA A 123 -4.60 -29.09 10.56
C ALA A 123 -5.38 -30.10 9.71
N ASP A 124 -6.53 -30.60 10.18
CA ASP A 124 -7.42 -31.46 9.37
C ASP A 124 -8.04 -30.71 8.19
N ASN A 125 -8.38 -29.43 8.40
CA ASN A 125 -8.89 -28.59 7.32
C ASN A 125 -7.77 -28.22 6.33
N LEU A 126 -6.53 -28.03 6.80
CA LEU A 126 -5.37 -27.84 5.92
C LEU A 126 -5.13 -29.05 5.02
N LEU A 127 -5.19 -30.26 5.58
CA LEU A 127 -5.05 -31.50 4.80
C LEU A 127 -6.19 -31.67 3.78
N LEU A 128 -7.43 -31.32 4.16
CA LEU A 128 -8.54 -31.32 3.20
C LEU A 128 -8.32 -30.28 2.09
N LEU A 129 -7.92 -29.06 2.44
CA LEU A 129 -7.62 -28.00 1.49
C LEU A 129 -6.60 -28.49 0.46
N TYR A 130 -5.49 -29.07 0.92
CA TYR A 130 -4.45 -29.56 0.01
C TYR A 130 -4.91 -30.72 -0.87
N ARG A 131 -5.77 -31.61 -0.35
CA ARG A 131 -6.37 -32.68 -1.14
C ARG A 131 -7.31 -32.17 -2.24
N LYS A 132 -8.07 -31.11 -1.95
CA LYS A 132 -9.10 -30.55 -2.84
C LYS A 132 -8.57 -29.49 -3.81
N GLN A 133 -7.53 -28.75 -3.43
CA GLN A 133 -7.03 -27.57 -4.14
C GLN A 133 -5.55 -27.73 -4.49
N ARG A 134 -5.27 -28.60 -5.45
CA ARG A 134 -3.89 -28.99 -5.84
C ARG A 134 -3.19 -28.02 -6.80
N GLN A 135 -3.89 -26.99 -7.26
CA GLN A 135 -3.39 -26.00 -8.22
C GLN A 135 -3.18 -24.61 -7.59
N MET A 136 -3.17 -24.53 -6.26
CA MET A 136 -2.91 -23.26 -5.57
C MET A 136 -1.54 -22.69 -5.96
N THR A 137 -1.52 -21.39 -6.19
CA THR A 137 -0.31 -20.64 -6.53
C THR A 137 0.32 -19.96 -5.32
N TRP A 138 -0.41 -19.89 -4.21
CA TRP A 138 -0.01 -19.26 -2.95
C TRP A 138 -0.18 -20.23 -1.79
N LEU A 139 0.86 -20.38 -0.96
CA LEU A 139 0.83 -21.15 0.28
C LEU A 139 1.27 -20.31 1.47
N GLU A 140 0.69 -20.59 2.64
CA GLU A 140 0.99 -19.89 3.89
C GLU A 140 1.54 -20.87 4.95
N GLY A 141 2.67 -20.50 5.57
CA GLY A 141 3.20 -21.17 6.76
C GLY A 141 2.68 -20.48 8.00
N ILE A 142 1.65 -21.05 8.62
CA ILE A 142 0.91 -20.48 9.77
C ILE A 142 0.82 -21.50 10.91
N SER A 143 0.47 -21.01 12.11
CA SER A 143 0.22 -21.85 13.28
C SER A 143 -0.95 -22.82 13.06
N LEU A 144 -0.79 -24.04 13.58
CA LEU A 144 -1.77 -25.12 13.47
C LEU A 144 -2.20 -25.63 14.85
N ASP A 145 -3.44 -26.10 14.96
CA ASP A 145 -3.99 -26.68 16.20
C ASP A 145 -3.34 -28.01 16.60
N LYS A 146 -2.68 -28.70 15.66
CA LYS A 146 -1.91 -29.93 15.89
C LYS A 146 -0.76 -30.09 14.91
N ASN A 147 0.26 -30.83 15.32
CA ASN A 147 1.42 -31.14 14.49
C ASN A 147 1.08 -32.20 13.42
N ILE A 148 1.30 -31.83 12.15
CA ILE A 148 1.11 -32.71 10.97
C ILE A 148 2.34 -32.71 10.05
N LEU A 149 3.51 -32.31 10.54
CA LEU A 149 4.71 -32.10 9.72
C LEU A 149 5.14 -33.38 8.98
N GLU A 150 5.19 -34.52 9.67
CA GLU A 150 5.52 -35.81 9.05
C GLU A 150 4.56 -36.22 7.93
N GLN A 151 3.26 -35.88 8.10
CA GLN A 151 2.24 -36.16 7.09
C GLN A 151 2.42 -35.26 5.87
N LEU A 152 2.74 -33.98 6.09
CA LEU A 152 2.98 -33.01 5.02
C LEU A 152 4.27 -33.32 4.24
N GLU A 153 5.33 -33.72 4.94
CA GLU A 153 6.60 -34.05 4.30
C GLU A 153 6.48 -35.20 3.29
N ASN A 154 5.62 -36.17 3.60
CA ASN A 154 5.33 -37.34 2.78
C ASN A 154 4.11 -37.17 1.85
N SER A 155 3.44 -36.02 1.88
CA SER A 155 2.19 -35.78 1.14
C SER A 155 2.41 -35.65 -0.37
N ASP A 156 1.71 -36.49 -1.15
CA ASP A 156 1.64 -36.35 -2.61
C ASP A 156 0.80 -35.15 -3.05
N ASP A 157 -0.18 -34.75 -2.24
CA ASP A 157 -0.98 -33.55 -2.50
C ASP A 157 -0.11 -32.29 -2.45
N LEU A 158 0.77 -32.16 -1.44
CA LEU A 158 1.70 -31.03 -1.34
C LEU A 158 2.71 -31.01 -2.51
N LYS A 159 3.19 -32.17 -2.97
CA LYS A 159 4.06 -32.26 -4.15
C LYS A 159 3.38 -31.69 -5.39
N ARG A 160 2.10 -32.02 -5.62
CA ARG A 160 1.31 -31.50 -6.76
C ARG A 160 1.09 -30.00 -6.66
N ILE A 161 0.79 -29.50 -5.46
CA ILE A 161 0.65 -28.05 -5.23
C ILE A 161 1.96 -27.33 -5.55
N ALA A 162 3.09 -27.89 -5.11
CA ALA A 162 4.40 -27.29 -5.30
C ALA A 162 4.84 -27.09 -6.77
N GLU A 163 4.21 -27.80 -7.71
CA GLU A 163 4.42 -27.58 -9.16
C GLU A 163 3.85 -26.23 -9.64
N HIS A 164 2.80 -25.76 -8.96
CA HIS A 164 2.00 -24.57 -9.27
C HIS A 164 2.33 -23.38 -8.38
N THR A 165 2.74 -23.61 -7.13
CA THR A 165 3.10 -22.55 -6.18
C THR A 165 4.17 -21.62 -6.76
N ARG A 166 3.90 -20.32 -6.65
CA ARG A 166 4.82 -19.23 -7.00
C ARG A 166 5.08 -18.34 -5.79
N THR A 167 4.08 -18.15 -4.93
CA THR A 167 4.21 -17.33 -3.72
C THR A 167 4.19 -18.16 -2.43
N LEU A 168 5.11 -17.85 -1.51
CA LEU A 168 5.08 -18.31 -0.13
C LEU A 168 4.95 -17.14 0.84
N GLY A 169 3.95 -17.20 1.72
CA GLY A 169 3.82 -16.33 2.89
C GLY A 169 4.17 -17.09 4.16
N LEU A 170 5.29 -16.78 4.79
CA LEU A 170 5.81 -17.49 5.96
C LEU A 170 5.67 -16.61 7.19
N TYR A 171 4.89 -17.07 8.17
CA TYR A 171 4.53 -16.31 9.38
C TYR A 171 4.98 -17.06 10.64
N PRO A 172 6.29 -17.34 10.81
CA PRO A 172 6.76 -18.06 11.99
C PRO A 172 6.56 -17.26 13.28
N ASP A 173 5.90 -17.89 14.24
CA ASP A 173 5.66 -17.42 15.61
C ASP A 173 6.10 -18.45 16.67
N SER A 174 6.35 -19.71 16.25
CA SER A 174 6.82 -20.82 17.08
C SER A 174 7.87 -21.69 16.35
N GLY A 175 8.46 -22.64 17.08
CA GLY A 175 9.41 -23.60 16.50
C GLY A 175 8.74 -24.56 15.50
N GLU A 176 7.53 -25.00 15.79
CA GLU A 176 6.73 -25.87 14.92
C GLU A 176 6.37 -25.17 13.60
N VAL A 177 6.04 -23.88 13.66
CA VAL A 177 5.75 -23.09 12.45
C VAL A 177 7.00 -22.83 11.64
N LEU A 178 8.17 -22.64 12.27
CA LEU A 178 9.46 -22.60 11.56
C LEU A 178 9.72 -23.89 10.79
N ASP A 179 9.44 -25.05 11.40
CA ASP A 179 9.63 -26.34 10.75
C ASP A 179 8.66 -26.52 9.57
N LEU A 180 7.40 -26.07 9.71
CA LEU A 180 6.44 -25.99 8.60
C LEU A 180 6.96 -25.10 7.46
N CYS A 181 7.45 -23.90 7.80
CA CYS A 181 8.01 -22.95 6.83
C CYS A 181 9.18 -23.56 6.05
N ASN A 182 10.07 -24.30 6.72
CA ASN A 182 11.15 -25.03 6.08
C ASN A 182 10.64 -26.09 5.08
N ILE A 183 9.65 -26.90 5.46
CA ILE A 183 9.04 -27.90 4.57
C ILE A 183 8.46 -27.21 3.32
N LEU A 184 7.72 -26.12 3.51
CA LEU A 184 7.15 -25.37 2.38
C LEU A 184 8.26 -24.82 1.48
N LEU A 185 9.29 -24.19 2.03
CA LEU A 185 10.38 -23.65 1.23
C LEU A 185 11.16 -24.73 0.46
N GLN A 186 11.43 -25.87 1.12
CA GLN A 186 12.15 -27.01 0.52
C GLN A 186 11.38 -27.65 -0.64
N LYS A 187 10.06 -27.82 -0.51
CA LYS A 187 9.24 -28.48 -1.53
C LYS A 187 8.96 -27.58 -2.73
N ASN A 188 8.86 -26.26 -2.53
CA ASN A 188 8.41 -25.31 -3.55
C ASN A 188 9.59 -24.64 -4.28
N LYS A 189 10.21 -25.36 -5.22
CA LYS A 189 11.43 -24.90 -5.93
C LYS A 189 11.21 -23.82 -7.00
N LYS A 190 9.96 -23.53 -7.37
CA LYS A 190 9.59 -22.56 -8.43
C LYS A 190 9.11 -21.21 -7.86
N VAL A 191 9.33 -20.98 -6.57
CA VAL A 191 8.89 -19.77 -5.88
C VAL A 191 9.60 -18.55 -6.45
N ASP A 192 8.81 -17.55 -6.81
CA ASP A 192 9.27 -16.24 -7.29
C ASP A 192 9.05 -15.14 -6.24
N LYS A 193 8.07 -15.32 -5.35
CA LYS A 193 7.72 -14.37 -4.29
C LYS A 193 7.79 -15.01 -2.92
N LEU A 194 8.58 -14.41 -2.04
CA LEU A 194 8.71 -14.83 -0.66
C LEU A 194 8.35 -13.67 0.28
N ILE A 195 7.43 -13.92 1.21
CA ILE A 195 7.10 -13.02 2.30
C ILE A 195 7.49 -13.75 3.59
N VAL A 196 8.30 -13.11 4.44
CA VAL A 196 8.67 -13.64 5.75
C VAL A 196 8.32 -12.61 6.80
N ASN A 197 7.42 -12.95 7.72
CA ASN A 197 7.07 -12.14 8.89
C ASN A 197 7.35 -12.93 10.18
N ALA A 198 8.46 -12.61 10.85
CA ALA A 198 8.88 -13.29 12.08
C ALA A 198 8.25 -12.64 13.32
N SER A 199 7.01 -13.02 13.64
CA SER A 199 6.22 -12.44 14.73
C SER A 199 6.29 -13.28 16.01
N PHE A 200 7.48 -13.41 16.59
CA PHE A 200 7.65 -14.08 17.89
C PHE A 200 7.25 -13.16 19.03
N HIS A 201 6.14 -13.44 19.71
CA HIS A 201 5.70 -12.61 20.82
C HIS A 201 6.53 -12.89 22.09
N PRO A 202 7.18 -11.88 22.71
CA PRO A 202 8.11 -12.11 23.84
C PRO A 202 7.48 -12.82 25.05
N ALA A 203 6.17 -12.62 25.27
CA ALA A 203 5.46 -13.24 26.39
C ALA A 203 5.02 -14.69 26.11
N MET A 204 4.96 -15.10 24.85
CA MET A 204 4.44 -16.41 24.42
C MET A 204 5.53 -17.30 23.80
N SER A 205 6.66 -16.71 23.39
CA SER A 205 7.81 -17.43 22.84
C SER A 205 8.55 -18.20 23.94
N SER A 206 8.73 -19.49 23.73
CA SER A 206 9.61 -20.32 24.55
C SER A 206 11.10 -20.05 24.33
N PHE A 207 11.43 -19.30 23.27
CA PHE A 207 12.81 -19.00 22.88
C PHE A 207 13.21 -17.61 23.30
N SER A 208 14.46 -17.47 23.78
CA SER A 208 15.06 -16.18 24.01
C SER A 208 15.41 -15.48 22.68
N PRO A 209 15.46 -14.14 22.63
CA PRO A 209 15.88 -13.43 21.42
C PRO A 209 17.27 -13.84 20.91
N ARG A 210 18.17 -14.25 21.82
CA ARG A 210 19.52 -14.72 21.46
C ARG A 210 19.52 -16.05 20.70
N GLU A 211 18.54 -16.91 20.95
CA GLU A 211 18.39 -18.18 20.24
C GLU A 211 17.68 -17.98 18.91
N LEU A 212 16.70 -17.08 18.86
CA LEU A 212 15.90 -16.83 17.65
C LEU A 212 16.73 -16.21 16.51
N HIS A 213 17.55 -15.21 16.83
CA HIS A 213 18.21 -14.37 15.84
C HIS A 213 19.67 -14.76 15.62
N ASP A 214 20.18 -14.48 14.42
CA ASP A 214 21.61 -14.64 14.12
C ASP A 214 22.44 -13.78 15.07
N SER A 215 23.63 -14.29 15.39
CA SER A 215 24.62 -13.65 16.25
C SER A 215 25.97 -13.60 15.54
N SER A 216 26.95 -12.93 16.15
CA SER A 216 28.33 -12.94 15.64
C SER A 216 28.97 -14.33 15.58
N THR A 217 28.42 -15.31 16.30
CA THR A 217 28.95 -16.68 16.35
C THR A 217 28.27 -17.64 15.38
N GLY A 218 27.16 -17.25 14.75
CA GLY A 218 26.48 -18.07 13.74
C GLY A 218 24.97 -17.82 13.61
N PRO A 219 24.31 -18.57 12.71
CA PRO A 219 22.88 -18.45 12.44
C PRO A 219 22.01 -18.81 13.65
N GLY A 220 20.94 -18.04 13.88
CA GLY A 220 19.94 -18.31 14.91
C GLY A 220 18.87 -19.29 14.43
N LEU A 221 17.87 -19.59 15.27
CA LEU A 221 16.80 -20.55 14.96
C LEU A 221 15.99 -20.15 13.73
N ILE A 222 15.69 -18.86 13.54
CA ILE A 222 14.91 -18.40 12.38
C ILE A 222 15.64 -18.78 11.09
N THR A 223 16.90 -18.37 10.97
CA THR A 223 17.70 -18.62 9.76
C THR A 223 18.04 -20.10 9.60
N SER A 224 18.49 -20.76 10.67
CA SER A 224 18.94 -22.16 10.63
C SER A 224 17.82 -23.15 10.35
N ARG A 225 16.60 -22.90 10.85
CA ARG A 225 15.44 -23.75 10.54
C ARG A 225 14.84 -23.41 9.19
N LEU A 226 14.59 -22.13 8.90
CA LEU A 226 13.96 -21.72 7.65
C LEU A 226 14.76 -22.18 6.42
N PHE A 227 16.07 -21.99 6.45
CA PHE A 227 16.98 -22.41 5.38
C PHE A 227 17.70 -23.73 5.68
N GLY A 228 17.18 -24.54 6.61
CA GLY A 228 17.84 -25.77 7.08
C GLY A 228 18.18 -26.74 5.95
N HIS A 229 17.30 -26.85 4.96
CA HIS A 229 17.51 -27.68 3.77
C HIS A 229 18.59 -27.15 2.80
N MET A 230 19.12 -25.95 3.04
CA MET A 230 20.17 -25.29 2.25
C MET A 230 21.53 -25.28 2.95
N ILE A 231 21.63 -25.75 4.19
CA ILE A 231 22.90 -25.77 4.94
C ILE A 231 23.81 -26.90 4.40
N PRO A 232 25.14 -26.67 4.23
CA PRO A 232 25.87 -25.42 4.45
C PRO A 232 25.62 -24.37 3.36
N LEU A 233 25.33 -23.13 3.77
CA LEU A 233 24.89 -22.05 2.87
C LEU A 233 25.98 -21.59 1.89
N GLU A 234 27.26 -21.87 2.19
CA GLU A 234 28.39 -21.58 1.30
C GLU A 234 28.32 -22.35 -0.02
N HIS A 235 27.69 -23.53 -0.01
CA HIS A 235 27.60 -24.43 -1.16
C HIS A 235 26.18 -24.52 -1.72
N CYS A 236 25.23 -23.77 -1.13
CA CYS A 236 23.85 -23.84 -1.53
C CYS A 236 23.63 -23.13 -2.88
N LYS A 237 22.55 -23.50 -3.58
CA LYS A 237 22.05 -22.72 -4.70
C LYS A 237 21.09 -21.65 -4.14
N PRO A 238 21.43 -20.36 -4.22
CA PRO A 238 20.58 -19.31 -3.67
C PRO A 238 19.23 -19.26 -4.38
N LEU A 239 18.19 -18.89 -3.64
CA LEU A 239 16.84 -18.70 -4.16
C LEU A 239 16.83 -17.50 -5.11
N ALA A 240 16.43 -17.73 -6.36
CA ALA A 240 16.30 -16.69 -7.37
C ALA A 240 14.87 -16.13 -7.36
N LEU A 241 14.61 -15.23 -6.43
CA LEU A 241 13.31 -14.59 -6.24
C LEU A 241 13.17 -13.35 -7.14
N THR A 242 11.93 -13.05 -7.52
CA THR A 242 11.52 -11.78 -8.15
C THR A 242 11.05 -10.77 -7.10
N GLU A 243 10.38 -11.24 -6.05
CA GLU A 243 9.88 -10.38 -4.97
C GLU A 243 10.26 -10.94 -3.59
N LEU A 244 10.76 -10.07 -2.72
CA LEU A 244 11.07 -10.40 -1.34
C LEU A 244 10.45 -9.36 -0.40
N THR A 245 9.68 -9.83 0.57
CA THR A 245 9.18 -9.00 1.68
C THR A 245 9.68 -9.58 3.00
N LEU A 246 10.40 -8.76 3.77
CA LEU A 246 10.87 -9.09 5.10
C LEU A 246 10.14 -8.22 6.12
N GLN A 247 9.58 -8.85 7.14
CA GLN A 247 8.91 -8.16 8.24
C GLN A 247 9.36 -8.73 9.59
N ASN A 248 9.70 -7.86 10.54
CA ASN A 248 10.15 -8.25 11.88
C ASN A 248 11.36 -9.22 11.91
N VAL A 249 12.10 -9.34 10.81
CA VAL A 249 13.32 -10.15 10.74
C VAL A 249 14.50 -9.33 11.25
N HIS A 250 15.26 -9.87 12.22
CA HIS A 250 16.46 -9.21 12.74
C HIS A 250 17.65 -9.38 11.77
N LEU A 251 18.06 -8.29 11.11
CA LEU A 251 19.01 -8.28 9.99
C LEU A 251 20.46 -8.04 10.39
N ARG A 252 20.73 -7.49 11.60
CA ARG A 252 22.08 -7.06 12.03
C ARG A 252 23.19 -8.09 11.74
N TYR A 253 22.98 -9.35 12.11
CA TYR A 253 23.95 -10.44 11.91
C TYR A 253 23.52 -11.45 10.84
N SER A 254 22.30 -11.34 10.32
CA SER A 254 21.76 -12.29 9.35
C SER A 254 21.88 -11.81 7.90
N ALA A 255 22.18 -10.52 7.67
CA ALA A 255 22.31 -9.94 6.33
C ALA A 255 23.22 -10.76 5.39
N GLU A 256 24.40 -11.16 5.85
CA GLU A 256 25.30 -11.98 5.05
C GLU A 256 24.71 -13.37 4.77
N THR A 257 24.16 -14.03 5.80
CA THR A 257 23.53 -15.35 5.70
C THR A 257 22.36 -15.35 4.71
N TRP A 258 21.52 -14.32 4.77
CA TRP A 258 20.38 -14.12 3.86
C TRP A 258 20.85 -13.82 2.44
N CYS A 259 21.94 -13.06 2.27
CA CYS A 259 22.55 -12.86 0.95
C CYS A 259 23.18 -14.13 0.36
N ARG A 260 23.49 -15.15 1.17
CA ARG A 260 23.90 -16.47 0.69
C ARG A 260 22.69 -17.33 0.32
N ALA A 261 21.63 -17.27 1.12
CA ALA A 261 20.40 -18.03 0.86
C ALA A 261 19.58 -17.46 -0.32
N ILE A 262 19.65 -16.15 -0.59
CA ILE A 262 18.81 -15.46 -1.58
C ILE A 262 19.68 -14.68 -2.56
N LYS A 263 19.37 -14.82 -3.86
CA LYS A 263 20.01 -14.06 -4.94
C LYS A 263 19.32 -12.70 -5.13
N PHE A 264 19.76 -11.68 -4.38
CA PHE A 264 19.21 -10.33 -4.46
C PHE A 264 19.34 -9.66 -5.84
N SER A 265 20.34 -10.04 -6.64
CA SER A 265 20.50 -9.52 -8.01
C SER A 265 19.37 -9.91 -8.98
N ALA A 266 18.55 -10.91 -8.64
CA ALA A 266 17.38 -11.31 -9.41
C ALA A 266 16.10 -10.54 -9.02
N LEU A 267 16.11 -9.81 -7.89
CA LEU A 267 14.92 -9.15 -7.37
C LEU A 267 14.49 -7.98 -8.25
N LYS A 268 13.16 -7.87 -8.41
CA LYS A 268 12.46 -6.71 -8.95
C LYS A 268 11.75 -5.91 -7.87
N LYS A 269 11.31 -6.56 -6.78
CA LYS A 269 10.70 -5.90 -5.63
C LYS A 269 11.39 -6.32 -4.34
N LEU A 270 11.77 -5.33 -3.54
CA LEU A 270 12.28 -5.51 -2.18
C LEU A 270 11.43 -4.68 -1.22
N ALA A 271 10.84 -5.34 -0.23
CA ALA A 271 10.09 -4.71 0.84
C ALA A 271 10.70 -5.10 2.19
N ILE A 272 11.03 -4.10 3.03
CA ILE A 272 11.61 -4.30 4.35
C ILE A 272 10.77 -3.50 5.36
N PHE A 273 10.17 -4.21 6.31
CA PHE A 273 9.23 -3.69 7.28
C PHE A 273 9.67 -4.02 8.70
N ASP A 274 9.94 -3.01 9.52
CA ASP A 274 10.24 -3.17 10.95
C ASP A 274 11.33 -4.24 11.22
N CYS A 275 12.38 -4.26 10.39
CA CYS A 275 13.48 -5.22 10.48
C CYS A 275 14.69 -4.62 11.21
N PRO A 276 14.95 -4.95 12.49
CA PRO A 276 16.05 -4.36 13.22
C PRO A 276 17.41 -4.65 12.57
N GLY A 277 18.23 -3.61 12.44
CA GLY A 277 19.51 -3.72 11.74
C GLY A 277 19.40 -3.74 10.22
N ALA A 278 18.32 -3.21 9.64
CA ALA A 278 18.19 -3.06 8.18
C ALA A 278 19.40 -2.38 7.52
N CYS A 279 20.10 -1.48 8.24
CA CYS A 279 21.34 -0.85 7.79
C CYS A 279 22.41 -1.87 7.34
N THR A 280 22.53 -3.02 8.02
CA THR A 280 23.54 -4.03 7.67
C THR A 280 23.17 -4.76 6.38
N LEU A 281 21.88 -4.97 6.13
CA LEU A 281 21.40 -5.51 4.87
C LEU A 281 21.67 -4.53 3.72
N PHE A 282 21.30 -3.26 3.85
CA PHE A 282 21.59 -2.26 2.82
C PHE A 282 23.09 -2.09 2.55
N ALA A 283 23.93 -2.12 3.59
CA ALA A 283 25.38 -2.10 3.43
C ALA A 283 25.90 -3.33 2.67
N GLU A 284 25.32 -4.52 2.89
CA GLU A 284 25.66 -5.71 2.13
C GLU A 284 25.18 -5.67 0.68
N LEU A 285 23.95 -5.21 0.45
CA LEU A 285 23.40 -5.05 -0.89
C LEU A 285 24.12 -3.96 -1.69
N SER A 286 24.79 -3.01 -1.02
CA SER A 286 25.60 -1.99 -1.66
C SER A 286 26.92 -2.54 -2.24
N LYS A 287 27.29 -3.78 -1.96
CA LYS A 287 28.50 -4.40 -2.53
C LYS A 287 28.27 -4.74 -4.02
N PRO A 288 29.26 -4.51 -4.92
CA PRO A 288 29.09 -4.72 -6.36
C PRO A 288 28.62 -6.12 -6.78
N THR A 289 28.98 -7.16 -6.02
CA THR A 289 28.60 -8.55 -6.30
C THR A 289 27.18 -8.89 -5.87
N LYS A 290 26.56 -8.08 -5.03
CA LYS A 290 25.23 -8.30 -4.43
C LYS A 290 24.21 -7.24 -4.83
N LEU A 291 24.64 -6.16 -5.48
CA LEU A 291 23.80 -5.05 -5.88
C LEU A 291 22.60 -5.51 -6.73
N PRO A 292 21.36 -5.20 -6.31
CA PRO A 292 20.15 -5.51 -7.07
C PRO A 292 20.07 -4.71 -8.37
N SER A 293 20.55 -5.27 -9.48
CA SER A 293 20.60 -4.55 -10.77
C SER A 293 19.26 -4.48 -11.50
N ASN A 294 18.28 -5.29 -11.10
CA ASN A 294 16.96 -5.38 -11.73
C ASN A 294 15.84 -4.83 -10.84
N LEU A 295 16.18 -4.12 -9.75
CA LEU A 295 15.21 -3.67 -8.78
C LEU A 295 14.35 -2.54 -9.37
N GLU A 296 13.04 -2.75 -9.39
CA GLU A 296 12.05 -1.82 -9.93
C GLU A 296 11.22 -1.18 -8.80
N THR A 297 11.05 -1.87 -7.67
CA THR A 297 10.23 -1.42 -6.52
C THR A 297 10.99 -1.59 -5.22
N LEU A 298 11.07 -0.50 -4.44
CA LEU A 298 11.60 -0.50 -3.09
C LEU A 298 10.53 0.02 -2.11
N GLU A 299 10.22 -0.79 -1.10
CA GLU A 299 9.36 -0.42 0.02
C GLU A 299 10.16 -0.55 1.33
N PHE A 300 10.24 0.54 2.09
CA PHE A 300 10.96 0.58 3.35
C PHE A 300 10.11 1.26 4.41
N LYS A 301 9.61 0.48 5.36
CA LYS A 301 8.90 0.97 6.55
C LYS A 301 9.67 0.57 7.78
N HIS A 302 10.15 1.52 8.56
CA HIS A 302 11.05 1.20 9.66
C HIS A 302 11.05 2.24 10.76
N GLU A 303 11.18 1.80 11.99
CA GLU A 303 11.62 2.64 13.10
C GLU A 303 13.15 2.57 13.20
N ASP A 304 13.82 3.69 12.92
CA ASP A 304 15.27 3.79 12.97
C ASP A 304 15.78 4.02 14.41
N ASN A 305 17.09 4.12 14.55
CA ASN A 305 17.76 4.45 15.79
C ASN A 305 18.11 5.94 15.90
N ARG A 306 18.59 6.36 17.07
CA ARG A 306 18.97 7.76 17.36
C ARG A 306 20.04 8.33 16.44
N GLU A 307 20.83 7.48 15.78
CA GLU A 307 21.88 7.90 14.84
C GLU A 307 21.45 7.82 13.37
N SER A 308 20.21 7.40 13.10
CA SER A 308 19.65 7.28 11.76
C SER A 308 20.49 6.38 10.83
N ASP A 309 21.07 5.30 11.40
CA ASP A 309 21.94 4.38 10.66
C ASP A 309 21.21 3.73 9.47
N ALA A 310 19.92 3.39 9.62
CA ALA A 310 19.16 2.77 8.56
C ALA A 310 18.85 3.76 7.44
N LEU A 311 18.53 5.01 7.77
CA LEU A 311 18.36 6.10 6.81
C LEU A 311 19.63 6.35 6.00
N HIS A 312 20.78 6.50 6.66
CA HIS A 312 22.04 6.72 5.97
C HIS A 312 22.46 5.55 5.08
N ALA A 313 22.20 4.31 5.52
CA ALA A 313 22.44 3.13 4.69
C ALA A 313 21.49 3.07 3.49
N LEU A 314 20.22 3.46 3.67
CA LEU A 314 19.24 3.58 2.59
C LEU A 314 19.66 4.63 1.56
N ASP A 315 20.09 5.82 1.98
CA ASP A 315 20.52 6.89 1.08
C ASP A 315 21.71 6.47 0.22
N ASN A 316 22.71 5.83 0.85
CA ASN A 316 23.84 5.24 0.13
C ASN A 316 23.38 4.18 -0.88
N PHE A 317 22.46 3.31 -0.48
CA PHE A 317 21.90 2.28 -1.35
C PHE A 317 21.14 2.88 -2.55
N LEU A 318 20.29 3.88 -2.32
CA LEU A 318 19.55 4.60 -3.36
C LEU A 318 20.49 5.28 -4.36
N CYS A 319 21.64 5.76 -3.87
CA CYS A 319 22.72 6.31 -4.70
C CYS A 319 23.56 5.25 -5.44
N LEU A 320 23.28 3.96 -5.30
CA LEU A 320 24.00 2.89 -6.01
C LEU A 320 23.09 2.15 -6.99
N VAL A 321 21.87 1.81 -6.57
CA VAL A 321 20.89 1.20 -7.48
C VAL A 321 20.43 2.19 -8.56
N THR A 322 19.85 1.68 -9.63
CA THR A 322 19.29 2.47 -10.74
C THR A 322 18.02 1.80 -11.25
N GLY A 323 17.16 2.59 -11.90
CA GLY A 323 15.99 2.05 -12.59
C GLY A 323 14.76 1.80 -11.71
N LEU A 324 14.74 2.33 -10.47
CA LEU A 324 13.56 2.24 -9.62
C LEU A 324 12.38 2.97 -10.27
N LYS A 325 11.22 2.30 -10.26
CA LYS A 325 9.94 2.79 -10.76
C LYS A 325 9.00 3.19 -9.63
N ALA A 326 9.11 2.53 -8.48
CA ALA A 326 8.32 2.82 -7.30
C ALA A 326 9.22 2.85 -6.06
N ILE A 327 9.18 3.97 -5.33
CA ILE A 327 9.89 4.16 -4.07
C ILE A 327 8.86 4.50 -3.01
N THR A 328 8.81 3.70 -1.94
CA THR A 328 8.01 3.96 -0.75
C THR A 328 8.89 3.92 0.48
N ILE A 329 8.97 5.02 1.21
CA ILE A 329 9.78 5.18 2.41
C ILE A 329 8.90 5.78 3.50
N ASP A 330 8.66 5.03 4.58
CA ASP A 330 7.99 5.50 5.78
C ASP A 330 8.89 5.16 6.98
N ILE A 331 9.72 6.13 7.37
CA ILE A 331 10.70 5.94 8.43
C ILE A 331 10.37 6.80 9.65
N SER A 332 10.44 6.21 10.83
CA SER A 332 10.24 6.91 12.10
C SER A 332 11.52 6.96 12.93
N ASN A 333 11.55 7.87 13.91
CA ASN A 333 12.71 8.09 14.78
C ASN A 333 13.98 8.50 14.02
N VAL A 334 13.84 9.43 13.07
CA VAL A 334 14.97 9.99 12.31
C VAL A 334 15.15 11.48 12.55
N LYS A 335 16.32 12.00 12.15
CA LYS A 335 16.66 13.43 12.23
C LYS A 335 16.34 14.22 10.96
N GLU A 336 16.12 13.53 9.84
CA GLU A 336 15.93 14.14 8.53
C GLU A 336 15.13 13.24 7.57
N LEU A 337 14.78 13.77 6.41
CA LEU A 337 14.21 13.00 5.30
C LEU A 337 15.32 12.28 4.50
N PRO A 338 14.98 11.21 3.75
CA PRO A 338 15.88 10.64 2.77
C PRO A 338 16.41 11.70 1.80
N ALA A 339 17.69 11.63 1.48
CA ALA A 339 18.35 12.63 0.64
C ALA A 339 17.70 12.70 -0.75
N ALA A 340 17.32 13.91 -1.19
CA ALA A 340 16.70 14.14 -2.49
C ALA A 340 17.56 13.61 -3.67
N ALA A 341 18.89 13.67 -3.54
CA ALA A 341 19.81 13.15 -4.54
C ALA A 341 19.62 11.64 -4.83
N GLY A 342 19.32 10.84 -3.80
CA GLY A 342 19.04 9.41 -3.96
C GLY A 342 17.76 9.16 -4.77
N ILE A 343 16.74 10.01 -4.59
CA ILE A 343 15.46 9.94 -5.32
C ILE A 343 15.65 10.41 -6.78
N ILE A 344 16.28 11.57 -6.97
CA ILE A 344 16.52 12.21 -8.27
C ILE A 344 17.25 11.30 -9.25
N ARG A 345 18.17 10.45 -8.75
CA ARG A 345 18.89 9.45 -9.55
C ARG A 345 17.96 8.55 -10.37
N HIS A 346 16.72 8.33 -9.91
CA HIS A 346 15.73 7.48 -10.57
C HIS A 346 14.73 8.25 -11.43
N GLY A 347 14.94 9.55 -11.65
CA GLY A 347 13.94 10.43 -12.25
C GLY A 347 13.46 10.05 -13.66
N LYS A 348 14.27 9.28 -14.41
CA LYS A 348 13.89 8.76 -15.75
C LYS A 348 12.98 7.53 -15.71
N THR A 349 12.83 6.88 -14.56
CA THR A 349 12.07 5.63 -14.41
C THR A 349 11.00 5.72 -13.32
N LEU A 350 11.17 6.63 -12.37
CA LEU A 350 10.32 6.77 -11.19
C LEU A 350 8.92 7.27 -11.57
N LYS A 351 7.92 6.44 -11.30
CA LYS A 351 6.49 6.68 -11.54
C LYS A 351 5.71 6.88 -10.25
N LEU A 352 6.12 6.22 -9.17
CA LEU A 352 5.50 6.34 -7.85
C LEU A 352 6.54 6.74 -6.81
N LEU A 353 6.23 7.80 -6.05
CA LEU A 353 7.04 8.27 -4.95
C LEU A 353 6.18 8.47 -3.71
N ASN A 354 6.52 7.79 -2.63
CA ASN A 354 5.90 7.94 -1.33
C ASN A 354 7.02 8.09 -0.29
N VAL A 355 7.17 9.28 0.31
CA VAL A 355 8.28 9.56 1.24
C VAL A 355 7.79 10.30 2.46
N HIS A 356 7.98 9.66 3.61
CA HIS A 356 7.56 10.15 4.91
C HIS A 356 8.62 9.83 5.96
N ALA A 357 8.97 10.84 6.77
CA ALA A 357 9.90 10.72 7.88
C ALA A 357 9.35 11.44 9.13
N ASN A 358 9.66 10.99 10.35
CA ASN A 358 9.34 11.74 11.57
C ASN A 358 10.40 11.57 12.67
N ALA A 359 10.44 12.51 13.61
CA ALA A 359 11.29 12.45 14.80
C ALA A 359 10.64 11.60 15.90
N ALA A 360 11.44 10.94 16.75
CA ALA A 360 10.91 10.17 17.88
C ALA A 360 10.16 11.02 18.91
N ASP A 361 10.61 12.25 19.12
CA ASP A 361 10.11 13.11 20.21
C ASP A 361 8.86 13.91 19.81
N LEU A 362 8.49 13.90 18.52
CA LEU A 362 7.34 14.62 17.98
C LEU A 362 6.42 13.63 17.28
N LEU A 363 5.45 13.09 18.02
CA LEU A 363 4.40 12.22 17.48
C LEU A 363 3.60 12.86 16.32
N GLU A 364 3.71 14.18 16.12
CA GLU A 364 2.84 14.93 15.21
C GLU A 364 3.54 15.60 14.03
N ASP A 365 4.85 15.85 14.05
CA ASP A 365 5.55 16.62 13.01
C ASP A 365 6.44 15.73 12.11
N GLU A 366 5.86 15.32 11.00
CA GLU A 366 6.53 14.81 9.80
C GLU A 366 7.49 15.85 9.22
N TYR A 367 8.68 15.41 8.84
CA TYR A 367 9.64 16.24 8.12
C TYR A 367 9.14 16.57 6.71
N VAL A 368 9.50 17.76 6.24
CA VAL A 368 9.15 18.28 4.91
C VAL A 368 10.44 18.71 4.21
N TYR A 369 10.54 18.43 2.90
CA TYR A 369 11.70 18.85 2.11
C TYR A 369 11.82 20.39 2.08
N GLY A 370 13.05 20.89 1.92
CA GLY A 370 13.26 22.28 1.55
C GLY A 370 12.73 22.55 0.13
N SER A 371 12.34 23.80 -0.15
CA SER A 371 11.80 24.17 -1.48
C SER A 371 12.76 23.80 -2.63
N MET A 372 14.08 23.97 -2.42
CA MET A 372 15.09 23.62 -3.45
C MET A 372 15.14 22.12 -3.73
N ASP A 373 15.12 21.28 -2.68
CA ASP A 373 15.16 19.83 -2.83
C ASP A 373 13.88 19.29 -3.48
N PHE A 374 12.73 19.81 -3.05
CA PHE A 374 11.44 19.41 -3.63
C PHE A 374 11.32 19.84 -5.10
N GLU A 375 11.77 21.05 -5.44
CA GLU A 375 11.82 21.51 -6.82
C GLU A 375 12.75 20.63 -7.68
N ALA A 376 13.92 20.26 -7.15
CA ALA A 376 14.85 19.37 -7.84
C ALA A 376 14.22 17.98 -8.07
N ILE A 377 13.52 17.41 -7.09
CA ILE A 377 12.75 16.17 -7.26
C ILE A 377 11.72 16.33 -8.38
N CYS A 378 10.91 17.40 -8.36
CA CYS A 378 9.88 17.61 -9.37
C CYS A 378 10.46 17.81 -10.78
N ARG A 379 11.61 18.49 -10.88
CA ARG A 379 12.26 18.77 -12.17
C ARG A 379 12.89 17.55 -12.79
N GLU A 380 13.61 16.76 -12.00
CA GLU A 380 14.37 15.62 -12.51
C GLU A 380 13.52 14.34 -12.62
N CYS A 381 12.47 14.20 -11.80
CA CYS A 381 11.56 13.05 -11.82
C CYS A 381 10.32 13.28 -12.71
N SER A 382 10.53 13.73 -13.95
CA SER A 382 9.46 14.08 -14.90
C SER A 382 8.49 12.94 -15.28
N GLU A 383 8.85 11.69 -15.02
CA GLU A 383 8.02 10.50 -15.26
C GLU A 383 7.03 10.19 -14.12
N LEU A 384 7.02 10.99 -13.05
CA LEU A 384 6.21 10.73 -11.88
C LEU A 384 4.71 10.84 -12.18
N GLU A 385 3.97 9.78 -11.86
CA GLU A 385 2.53 9.65 -12.05
C GLU A 385 1.78 9.77 -10.71
N GLN A 386 2.40 9.36 -9.60
CA GLN A 386 1.80 9.40 -8.27
C GLN A 386 2.81 9.86 -7.22
N MET A 387 2.41 10.79 -6.36
CA MET A 387 3.25 11.33 -5.29
C MET A 387 2.51 11.37 -3.95
N SER A 388 3.14 10.90 -2.87
CA SER A 388 2.72 11.12 -1.48
C SER A 388 3.87 11.73 -0.69
N ILE A 389 3.66 12.92 -0.13
CA ILE A 389 4.71 13.67 0.58
C ILE A 389 4.10 14.71 1.54
N GLY A 390 4.84 15.07 2.59
CA GLY A 390 4.49 16.21 3.43
C GLY A 390 4.72 17.54 2.71
N PHE A 391 3.81 18.51 2.87
CA PHE A 391 3.96 19.89 2.40
C PHE A 391 4.28 20.84 3.56
N PRO A 392 4.92 21.99 3.29
CA PRO A 392 5.19 23.00 4.31
C PRO A 392 3.91 23.48 5.00
N ALA A 393 4.02 23.93 6.24
CA ALA A 393 2.87 24.50 6.93
C ALA A 393 2.32 25.70 6.15
N THR A 394 1.01 25.72 5.94
CA THR A 394 0.28 26.83 5.34
C THR A 394 -0.96 27.17 6.15
N SER A 395 -1.38 28.42 6.10
CA SER A 395 -2.68 28.84 6.62
C SER A 395 -3.79 28.41 5.68
N ILE A 396 -4.93 28.00 6.23
CA ILE A 396 -6.15 27.72 5.47
C ILE A 396 -7.07 28.95 5.33
N VAL A 397 -6.83 29.99 6.13
CA VAL A 397 -7.65 31.21 6.19
C VAL A 397 -6.90 32.48 5.78
N ALA A 398 -5.57 32.42 5.72
CA ALA A 398 -4.71 33.52 5.30
C ALA A 398 -3.98 33.14 4.01
N ASP A 399 -3.23 34.09 3.46
CA ASP A 399 -2.40 33.84 2.29
C ASP A 399 -1.45 32.65 2.52
N LYS A 400 -1.19 31.92 1.44
CA LYS A 400 -0.30 30.76 1.46
C LYS A 400 1.11 31.21 1.82
N SER A 401 1.83 30.39 2.57
CA SER A 401 3.25 30.64 2.82
C SER A 401 4.05 30.58 1.51
N ASP A 402 5.16 31.33 1.43
CA ASP A 402 6.05 31.31 0.26
C ASP A 402 6.58 29.91 -0.02
N SER A 403 6.88 29.13 1.03
CA SER A 403 7.34 27.74 0.91
C SER A 403 6.26 26.82 0.34
N PHE A 404 5.01 26.96 0.77
CA PHE A 404 3.90 26.19 0.20
C PHE A 404 3.64 26.58 -1.26
N SER A 405 3.67 27.88 -1.57
CA SER A 405 3.53 28.38 -2.95
C SER A 405 4.67 27.93 -3.87
N ALA A 406 5.88 27.79 -3.34
CA ALA A 406 7.02 27.22 -4.06
C ALA A 406 6.80 25.73 -4.37
N PHE A 407 6.23 24.96 -3.43
CA PHE A 407 5.84 23.56 -3.68
C PHE A 407 4.79 23.46 -4.77
N GLU A 408 3.72 24.26 -4.70
CA GLU A 408 2.69 24.30 -5.75
C GLU A 408 3.27 24.64 -7.12
N SER A 409 4.23 25.57 -7.16
CA SER A 409 4.89 25.98 -8.40
C SER A 409 5.78 24.86 -8.95
N ALA A 410 6.52 24.16 -8.10
CA ALA A 410 7.42 23.08 -8.46
C ALA A 410 6.69 21.88 -9.08
N LEU A 411 5.48 21.58 -8.62
CA LEU A 411 4.67 20.51 -9.19
C LEU A 411 4.42 20.71 -10.71
N ASN A 412 4.48 21.93 -11.24
CA ASN A 412 4.35 22.17 -12.70
C ASN A 412 5.42 21.49 -13.54
N TYR A 413 6.54 21.06 -12.95
CA TYR A 413 7.56 20.27 -13.62
C TYR A 413 7.16 18.79 -13.82
N LEU A 414 6.00 18.35 -13.30
CA LEU A 414 5.49 16.99 -13.37
C LEU A 414 4.27 16.88 -14.32
N PRO A 415 4.48 16.81 -15.64
CA PRO A 415 3.38 16.76 -16.61
C PRO A 415 2.51 15.49 -16.50
N LYS A 416 3.13 14.39 -16.03
CA LYS A 416 2.51 13.06 -15.91
C LYS A 416 1.81 12.81 -14.59
N LEU A 417 1.93 13.72 -13.61
CA LEU A 417 1.35 13.53 -12.28
C LEU A 417 -0.17 13.40 -12.38
N VAL A 418 -0.72 12.29 -11.92
CA VAL A 418 -2.16 11.96 -11.90
C VAL A 418 -2.74 12.11 -10.49
N ALA A 419 -1.99 11.67 -9.48
CA ALA A 419 -2.42 11.63 -8.09
C ALA A 419 -1.38 12.28 -7.15
N LEU A 420 -1.84 13.19 -6.31
CA LEU A 420 -1.05 13.85 -5.27
C LEU A 420 -1.70 13.62 -3.91
N ASN A 421 -0.96 13.05 -2.96
CA ASN A 421 -1.34 12.95 -1.57
C ASN A 421 -0.45 13.85 -0.71
N ILE A 422 -1.06 14.84 -0.07
CA ILE A 422 -0.40 15.78 0.84
C ILE A 422 -0.69 15.34 2.27
N THR A 423 0.28 14.77 2.95
CA THR A 423 0.07 14.18 4.29
C THR A 423 0.04 15.19 5.43
N THR A 424 0.40 16.45 5.17
CA THR A 424 0.29 17.56 6.11
C THR A 424 -1.02 18.33 5.92
N TRP A 425 -1.56 18.85 7.02
CA TRP A 425 -2.82 19.59 7.02
C TRP A 425 -2.57 21.10 6.98
N PRO A 426 -3.26 21.86 6.11
CA PRO A 426 -3.33 23.32 6.23
C PRO A 426 -3.85 23.71 7.62
N LYS A 427 -3.14 24.58 8.34
CA LYS A 427 -3.53 24.95 9.71
C LYS A 427 -4.44 26.17 9.70
N ASN A 428 -5.37 26.24 10.65
CA ASN A 428 -6.05 27.50 10.96
C ASN A 428 -4.98 28.38 11.60
N GLY A 429 -4.57 29.48 10.97
CA GLY A 429 -3.52 30.35 11.53
C GLY A 429 -3.81 30.71 13.00
N SER A 430 -2.79 31.12 13.74
CA SER A 430 -2.83 31.45 15.18
C SER A 430 -3.84 32.55 15.59
N THR A 431 -4.57 33.12 14.62
CA THR A 431 -5.54 34.21 14.79
C THR A 431 -6.94 33.75 15.18
N LEU A 432 -7.36 32.53 14.84
CA LEU A 432 -8.61 31.94 15.32
C LEU A 432 -8.32 31.11 16.57
N GLY A 433 -8.53 31.66 17.76
CA GLY A 433 -8.31 30.98 19.05
C GLY A 433 -9.15 29.70 19.30
N SER A 434 -9.85 29.18 18.30
CA SER A 434 -10.65 27.95 18.34
C SER A 434 -10.60 27.21 16.99
N PRO A 435 -10.50 25.87 16.97
CA PRO A 435 -10.51 25.09 15.74
C PRO A 435 -11.83 25.23 14.95
N LEU A 436 -11.74 25.22 13.62
CA LEU A 436 -12.90 25.35 12.74
C LEU A 436 -13.82 24.10 12.80
N PRO A 437 -15.14 24.25 12.60
CA PRO A 437 -16.03 23.12 12.36
C PRO A 437 -15.57 22.31 11.14
N ARG A 438 -15.68 20.97 11.22
CA ARG A 438 -15.18 20.04 10.19
C ARG A 438 -15.65 20.37 8.78
N ASN A 439 -16.94 20.67 8.62
CA ASN A 439 -17.52 20.99 7.31
C ASN A 439 -16.94 22.29 6.72
N ILE A 440 -16.70 23.30 7.56
CA ILE A 440 -16.11 24.58 7.13
C ILE A 440 -14.65 24.35 6.76
N TYR A 441 -13.89 23.64 7.59
CA TYR A 441 -12.50 23.32 7.29
C TYR A 441 -12.39 22.52 5.98
N ALA A 442 -13.24 21.50 5.77
CA ALA A 442 -13.22 20.71 4.54
C ALA A 442 -13.49 21.55 3.28
N LEU A 443 -14.41 22.52 3.37
CA LEU A 443 -14.67 23.49 2.29
C LEU A 443 -13.46 24.39 2.02
N LEU A 444 -12.76 24.84 3.06
CA LEU A 444 -11.55 25.65 2.88
C LEU A 444 -10.39 24.83 2.31
N VAL A 445 -10.24 23.56 2.68
CA VAL A 445 -9.24 22.67 2.06
C VAL A 445 -9.57 22.44 0.58
N GLN A 446 -10.86 22.36 0.24
CA GLN A 446 -11.30 22.27 -1.15
C GLN A 446 -10.80 23.48 -1.97
N ASN A 447 -10.77 24.69 -1.39
CA ASN A 447 -10.20 25.87 -2.06
C ASN A 447 -8.69 25.75 -2.29
N VAL A 448 -7.96 25.13 -1.36
CA VAL A 448 -6.53 24.83 -1.54
C VAL A 448 -6.36 23.84 -2.70
N ALA A 449 -7.09 22.72 -2.69
CA ALA A 449 -7.09 21.74 -3.77
C ALA A 449 -7.44 22.38 -5.13
N GLN A 450 -8.45 23.23 -5.15
CA GLN A 450 -8.90 23.98 -6.30
C GLN A 450 -7.78 24.86 -6.87
N SER A 451 -7.06 25.57 -6.02
CA SER A 451 -5.94 26.42 -6.43
C SER A 451 -4.80 25.60 -7.02
N ILE A 452 -4.46 24.45 -6.45
CA ILE A 452 -3.44 23.54 -7.02
C ILE A 452 -3.88 23.09 -8.42
N LEU A 453 -5.13 22.64 -8.58
CA LEU A 453 -5.66 22.21 -9.89
C LEU A 453 -5.65 23.33 -10.93
N TYR A 454 -5.94 24.58 -10.53
CA TYR A 454 -5.88 25.75 -11.41
C TYR A 454 -4.46 26.07 -11.86
N SER A 455 -3.49 26.11 -10.93
CA SER A 455 -2.08 26.38 -11.24
C SER A 455 -1.52 25.37 -12.24
N HIS A 456 -2.03 24.13 -12.19
CA HIS A 456 -1.68 23.03 -13.08
C HIS A 456 -2.45 22.99 -14.40
N HIS A 457 -3.48 23.81 -14.60
CA HIS A 457 -4.26 23.75 -15.82
C HIS A 457 -3.46 24.29 -17.03
N PRO A 458 -3.55 23.64 -18.20
CA PRO A 458 -3.07 24.24 -19.44
C PRO A 458 -3.68 25.63 -19.63
N VAL A 459 -2.87 26.66 -19.87
CA VAL A 459 -3.39 27.90 -20.44
C VAL A 459 -3.68 27.57 -21.91
N GLN A 460 -4.96 27.57 -22.31
CA GLN A 460 -5.29 27.46 -23.74
C GLN A 460 -4.75 28.72 -24.44
N PRO A 461 -4.01 28.59 -25.55
CA PRO A 461 -3.72 29.74 -26.39
C PRO A 461 -5.04 30.24 -26.97
N HIS A 462 -5.40 31.48 -26.68
CA HIS A 462 -6.47 32.18 -27.40
C HIS A 462 -6.11 32.21 -28.89
N HIS A 463 -6.90 31.51 -29.70
CA HIS A 463 -6.93 31.72 -31.15
C HIS A 463 -7.66 33.05 -31.40
N ASP A 464 -6.93 34.16 -31.32
CA ASP A 464 -7.40 35.43 -31.89
C ASP A 464 -7.11 35.42 -33.40
N ASP A 465 -7.93 34.67 -34.14
CA ASP A 465 -8.08 34.88 -35.58
C ASP A 465 -9.11 36.00 -35.79
N ALA A 466 -8.62 37.24 -35.84
CA ALA A 466 -9.36 38.33 -36.48
C ALA A 466 -8.39 39.28 -37.18
N HIS A 467 -8.24 39.07 -38.48
CA HIS A 467 -7.76 40.05 -39.43
C HIS A 467 -8.43 41.41 -39.23
N SER A 468 -7.63 42.46 -39.08
CA SER A 468 -7.99 43.82 -39.48
C SER A 468 -6.73 44.69 -39.50
N ASP A 469 -6.10 44.77 -40.67
CA ASP A 469 -5.20 45.87 -41.02
C ASP A 469 -5.91 47.22 -40.82
N THR A 470 -5.29 48.16 -40.13
CA THR A 470 -5.01 49.54 -40.63
C THR A 470 -4.43 50.43 -39.52
N ASP A 471 -3.25 50.98 -39.81
CA ASP A 471 -2.70 52.29 -39.46
C ASP A 471 -3.04 52.95 -38.10
N SER A 472 -2.00 53.09 -37.25
CA SER A 472 -1.56 54.44 -36.87
C SER A 472 -0.15 54.45 -36.25
N ILE A 473 0.68 55.24 -36.91
CA ILE A 473 2.08 55.63 -36.75
C ILE A 473 2.33 56.54 -35.51
N ILE A 474 3.58 56.50 -34.97
CA ILE A 474 4.27 57.47 -34.05
C ILE A 474 3.83 57.42 -32.57
N THR A 475 4.69 57.23 -31.55
CA THR A 475 6.00 57.84 -31.23
C THR A 475 6.98 56.87 -30.54
N ALA A 476 8.24 56.95 -30.96
CA ALA A 476 9.41 56.45 -30.23
C ALA A 476 9.82 57.44 -29.12
N VAL A 477 10.17 56.93 -27.94
CA VAL A 477 11.24 57.48 -27.09
C VAL A 477 11.99 56.30 -26.48
N GLU A 478 13.30 56.30 -26.69
CA GLU A 478 14.28 55.30 -26.30
C GLU A 478 14.47 55.21 -24.78
N HIS A 479 14.58 53.99 -24.26
CA HIS A 479 15.60 53.68 -23.25
C HIS A 479 16.00 52.20 -23.32
N HIS A 480 17.28 51.98 -23.67
CA HIS A 480 17.99 50.71 -23.58
C HIS A 480 18.11 50.23 -22.13
N HIS A 481 17.86 48.94 -21.87
CA HIS A 481 18.87 48.00 -21.35
C HIS A 481 18.39 46.54 -21.46
N HIS A 482 19.29 45.70 -21.98
CA HIS A 482 19.13 44.26 -22.18
C HIS A 482 19.22 43.47 -20.87
N HIS A 483 18.32 42.50 -20.67
CA HIS A 483 18.68 41.11 -20.39
C HIS A 483 17.48 40.20 -20.66
N GLY A 484 17.47 39.58 -21.84
CA GLY A 484 16.50 38.55 -22.20
C GLY A 484 16.93 37.19 -21.69
N HIS A 485 16.28 36.70 -20.63
CA HIS A 485 16.18 35.27 -20.38
C HIS A 485 14.91 34.75 -21.08
N SER A 486 15.12 34.12 -22.24
CA SER A 486 14.11 33.36 -22.96
C SER A 486 13.74 32.13 -22.14
N HIS A 487 12.72 32.24 -21.29
CA HIS A 487 12.01 31.08 -20.76
C HIS A 487 11.25 30.41 -21.90
N HIS A 488 11.77 29.30 -22.40
CA HIS A 488 11.00 28.40 -23.26
C HIS A 488 9.81 27.87 -22.46
N HIS A 489 8.64 28.46 -22.66
CA HIS A 489 7.37 27.92 -22.17
C HIS A 489 7.03 26.67 -22.98
N HIS A 490 7.32 25.49 -22.43
CA HIS A 490 6.73 24.26 -22.93
C HIS A 490 5.21 24.31 -22.70
N PRO A 491 4.39 23.85 -23.67
CA PRO A 491 2.94 23.81 -23.52
C PRO A 491 2.59 22.91 -22.32
N ARG A 492 1.91 23.50 -21.34
CA ARG A 492 1.55 22.85 -20.08
C ARG A 492 0.43 21.85 -20.32
N SER A 493 0.71 20.55 -20.30
CA SER A 493 -0.33 19.51 -20.18
C SER A 493 -0.20 18.85 -18.81
N SER A 494 -1.11 19.13 -17.87
CA SER A 494 -1.13 18.43 -16.58
C SER A 494 -2.21 17.36 -16.56
N HIS A 495 -1.81 16.16 -16.17
CA HIS A 495 -2.70 15.02 -15.95
C HIS A 495 -3.26 14.94 -14.52
N LEU A 496 -3.02 15.96 -13.68
CA LEU A 496 -3.39 15.92 -12.27
C LEU A 496 -4.90 15.88 -12.15
N ASN A 497 -5.41 14.77 -11.61
CA ASN A 497 -6.84 14.48 -11.53
C ASN A 497 -7.33 14.22 -10.10
N LEU A 498 -6.40 14.01 -9.17
CA LEU A 498 -6.69 13.59 -7.80
C LEU A 498 -5.74 14.29 -6.84
N ILE A 499 -6.31 14.93 -5.82
CA ILE A 499 -5.57 15.51 -4.70
C ILE A 499 -6.18 14.99 -3.40
N ALA A 500 -5.35 14.45 -2.52
CA ALA A 500 -5.75 14.08 -1.17
C ALA A 500 -4.96 14.87 -0.13
N PHE A 501 -5.59 15.11 1.02
CA PHE A 501 -4.98 15.69 2.20
C PHE A 501 -5.13 14.74 3.37
N GLY A 502 -4.04 14.51 4.11
CA GLY A 502 -3.99 13.59 5.25
C GLY A 502 -3.53 12.18 4.90
N SER A 503 -3.65 11.27 5.86
CA SER A 503 -3.20 9.88 5.77
C SER A 503 -4.36 8.91 5.93
N THR A 504 -4.27 7.75 5.29
CA THR A 504 -5.23 6.65 5.44
C THR A 504 -4.66 5.64 6.43
N ASP A 505 -5.48 5.18 7.39
CA ASP A 505 -5.08 4.11 8.30
C ASP A 505 -5.46 2.75 7.69
N ALA A 506 -4.47 1.85 7.53
CA ALA A 506 -4.67 0.48 7.09
C ALA A 506 -5.71 -0.29 7.95
N GLN A 507 -5.84 0.04 9.24
CA GLN A 507 -6.78 -0.64 10.14
C GLN A 507 -8.25 -0.23 9.89
N THR A 508 -8.49 0.93 9.28
CA THR A 508 -9.86 1.40 8.99
C THR A 508 -10.48 0.82 7.71
N ALA A 509 -9.70 0.09 6.90
CA ALA A 509 -10.20 -0.56 5.68
C ALA A 509 -10.90 -1.92 5.94
N ALA A 510 -10.68 -2.54 7.11
CA ALA A 510 -11.23 -3.85 7.46
C ALA A 510 -12.52 -3.81 8.30
N HIS A 511 -12.98 -2.64 8.74
CA HIS A 511 -14.18 -2.48 9.59
C HIS A 511 -15.20 -1.50 8.99
N PRO A 512 -16.52 -1.72 9.19
CA PRO A 512 -17.54 -0.78 8.72
C PRO A 512 -17.45 0.54 9.49
N VAL A 513 -17.17 1.59 8.72
CA VAL A 513 -16.96 2.99 9.10
C VAL A 513 -18.03 3.56 10.02
N ASP A 514 -17.58 4.15 11.13
CA ASP A 514 -18.21 5.35 11.70
C ASP A 514 -17.60 6.58 11.00
N GLU A 515 -18.43 7.42 10.38
CA GLU A 515 -18.01 8.59 9.57
C GLU A 515 -17.16 9.62 10.37
N ALA A 516 -17.08 9.46 11.69
CA ALA A 516 -16.39 10.36 12.61
C ALA A 516 -14.86 10.39 12.45
N ARG A 517 -14.19 9.35 11.92
CA ARG A 517 -12.71 9.25 11.94
C ARG A 517 -11.98 9.43 10.60
N ALA A 518 -12.59 10.00 9.54
CA ALA A 518 -11.84 10.19 8.29
C ALA A 518 -10.61 11.13 8.48
N THR A 519 -9.40 10.53 8.46
CA THR A 519 -8.07 11.16 8.53
C THR A 519 -7.55 11.60 7.16
N GLN A 520 -8.39 11.52 6.13
CA GLN A 520 -8.06 11.96 4.78
C GLN A 520 -9.26 12.63 4.11
N LEU A 521 -9.02 13.75 3.41
CA LEU A 521 -9.96 14.39 2.48
C LEU A 521 -9.46 14.17 1.06
N ILE A 522 -10.36 13.77 0.15
CA ILE A 522 -10.01 13.46 -1.24
C ILE A 522 -10.82 14.36 -2.17
N PHE A 523 -10.16 14.92 -3.17
CA PHE A 523 -10.73 15.77 -4.20
C PHE A 523 -10.35 15.24 -5.58
N VAL A 524 -11.32 15.17 -6.48
CA VAL A 524 -11.10 14.82 -7.89
C VAL A 524 -11.32 16.03 -8.79
N LYS A 525 -10.58 16.11 -9.89
CA LYS A 525 -10.73 17.16 -10.90
C LYS A 525 -12.02 16.92 -11.70
N GLY A 526 -13.03 17.72 -11.40
CA GLY A 526 -14.20 17.96 -12.23
C GLY A 526 -13.98 19.12 -13.20
N ARG A 527 -15.05 19.48 -13.92
CA ARG A 527 -15.10 20.58 -14.88
C ARG A 527 -16.22 21.53 -14.47
N GLN A 528 -15.92 22.82 -14.39
CA GLN A 528 -16.91 23.88 -14.29
C GLN A 528 -16.97 24.61 -15.62
N VAL A 529 -18.17 24.92 -16.08
CA VAL A 529 -18.41 25.74 -17.28
C VAL A 529 -18.95 27.08 -16.79
N GLY A 530 -18.22 28.15 -17.10
CA GLY A 530 -18.60 29.51 -16.79
C GLY A 530 -19.82 29.97 -17.58
N PRO A 531 -20.44 31.09 -17.20
CA PRO A 531 -21.61 31.64 -17.89
C PRO A 531 -21.33 31.99 -19.36
N PHE A 532 -20.06 32.17 -19.74
CA PHE A 532 -19.62 32.46 -21.11
C PHE A 532 -19.06 31.24 -21.86
N GLY A 533 -19.21 30.02 -21.31
CA GLY A 533 -18.77 28.78 -21.93
C GLY A 533 -17.29 28.41 -21.68
N GLU A 534 -16.54 29.27 -20.98
CA GLU A 534 -15.16 28.98 -20.57
C GLU A 534 -15.13 27.82 -19.57
N GLU A 535 -14.15 26.94 -19.71
CA GLU A 535 -14.06 25.74 -18.89
C GLU A 535 -12.87 25.83 -17.95
N ALA A 536 -13.14 25.50 -16.70
CA ALA A 536 -12.17 25.57 -15.64
C ALA A 536 -12.19 24.25 -14.84
N PRO A 537 -11.05 23.86 -14.24
CA PRO A 537 -11.05 22.73 -13.31
C PRO A 537 -11.90 23.06 -12.09
N LEU A 538 -12.60 22.05 -11.55
CA LEU A 538 -13.34 22.13 -10.29
C LEU A 538 -12.87 21.03 -9.36
N ALA A 539 -12.41 21.35 -8.15
CA ALA A 539 -12.13 20.37 -7.12
C ALA A 539 -13.46 19.83 -6.57
N VAL A 540 -13.75 18.55 -6.78
CA VAL A 540 -14.97 17.89 -6.30
C VAL A 540 -14.61 16.95 -5.16
N GLY A 541 -15.13 17.22 -3.97
CA GLY A 541 -14.89 16.37 -2.79
C GLY A 541 -15.51 14.98 -2.93
N VAL A 542 -14.74 13.95 -2.62
CA VAL A 542 -15.14 12.54 -2.65
C VAL A 542 -15.46 12.07 -1.23
N LYS A 543 -16.70 11.61 -0.99
CA LYS A 543 -17.17 11.17 0.33
C LYS A 543 -17.60 9.71 0.35
N GLY A 544 -17.49 9.11 1.54
CA GLY A 544 -18.06 7.80 1.88
C GLY A 544 -17.64 6.72 0.90
N ARG A 545 -18.60 5.90 0.45
CA ARG A 545 -18.33 4.76 -0.43
C ARG A 545 -17.60 5.15 -1.71
N LEU A 546 -17.74 6.38 -2.25
CA LEU A 546 -17.08 6.83 -3.50
C LEU A 546 -15.53 6.78 -3.44
N ARG A 547 -14.95 6.81 -2.24
CA ARG A 547 -13.51 6.70 -2.01
C ARG A 547 -12.90 5.43 -2.61
N GLY A 548 -13.56 4.29 -2.47
CA GLY A 548 -13.11 3.02 -3.05
C GLY A 548 -13.13 2.93 -4.59
N TYR A 549 -13.44 4.01 -5.33
CA TYR A 549 -13.16 4.08 -6.79
C TYR A 549 -11.89 4.86 -7.10
N VAL A 550 -11.47 5.70 -6.17
CA VAL A 550 -10.34 6.60 -6.29
C VAL A 550 -9.08 5.90 -5.77
N GLU A 551 -9.22 5.21 -4.63
CA GLU A 551 -8.23 4.33 -4.00
C GLU A 551 -7.64 3.26 -4.94
N PRO A 552 -8.43 2.38 -5.59
CA PRO A 552 -7.87 1.35 -6.47
C PRO A 552 -7.14 1.88 -7.72
N ARG A 553 -7.27 3.18 -8.01
CA ARG A 553 -6.57 3.86 -9.11
C ARG A 553 -5.28 4.54 -8.64
N SER A 554 -5.05 4.61 -7.34
CA SER A 554 -4.03 5.41 -6.71
C SER A 554 -3.38 4.65 -5.56
N GLU A 555 -2.29 3.95 -5.87
CA GLU A 555 -1.45 3.23 -4.90
C GLU A 555 -0.98 4.14 -3.75
N VAL A 556 -0.78 5.44 -4.01
CA VAL A 556 -0.42 6.42 -2.97
C VAL A 556 -1.53 6.75 -1.98
N LEU A 557 -2.80 6.44 -2.29
CA LEU A 557 -3.92 6.56 -1.34
C LEU A 557 -4.20 5.27 -0.58
N ASP A 558 -3.97 4.13 -1.24
CA ASP A 558 -4.10 2.79 -0.66
C ASP A 558 -2.98 2.50 0.35
N PHE A 559 -1.87 3.24 0.29
CA PHE A 559 -0.76 3.04 1.20
C PHE A 559 -1.10 3.50 2.62
N GLY A 560 -1.39 2.52 3.47
CA GLY A 560 -1.63 2.74 4.90
C GLY A 560 -0.37 3.19 5.62
N LEU A 561 -0.29 4.49 5.89
CA LEU A 561 0.73 5.06 6.76
C LEU A 561 0.40 4.66 8.20
N ALA A 562 1.40 4.24 8.99
CA ALA A 562 1.19 4.00 10.42
C ALA A 562 1.04 5.32 11.22
N ARG A 563 0.36 6.31 10.62
CA ARG A 563 0.31 7.70 11.06
C ARG A 563 -1.16 8.12 11.07
N ALA A 564 -1.75 8.20 12.25
CA ALA A 564 -3.06 8.80 12.42
C ALA A 564 -2.90 10.30 12.69
N ARG A 565 -2.93 11.13 11.63
CA ARG A 565 -3.03 12.59 11.81
C ARG A 565 -4.50 12.99 11.80
N LYS A 566 -5.00 13.41 12.95
CA LYS A 566 -6.33 14.00 13.05
C LYS A 566 -6.36 15.33 12.29
N MET A 567 -7.44 15.52 11.54
CA MET A 567 -7.77 16.77 10.90
C MET A 567 -7.91 17.88 11.96
N PRO A 568 -7.35 19.09 11.75
CA PRO A 568 -7.53 20.24 12.64
C PRO A 568 -8.99 20.75 12.66
N SER A 569 -9.90 20.03 13.32
CA SER A 569 -11.33 20.38 13.40
C SER A 569 -11.93 20.12 14.78
N GLY A 570 -12.83 21.00 15.22
CA GLY A 570 -13.42 20.97 16.58
C GLY A 570 -14.58 19.99 16.76
N GLY A 571 -14.54 18.80 16.15
CA GLY A 571 -15.60 17.81 16.25
C GLY A 571 -15.34 16.77 17.35
N ASP A 572 -16.04 16.91 18.47
CA ASP A 572 -16.24 15.98 19.60
C ASP A 572 -15.14 15.86 20.69
N GLU A 573 -15.08 16.87 21.57
CA GLU A 573 -14.97 16.65 23.02
C GLU A 573 -16.35 16.88 23.66
N LEU A 574 -17.18 15.85 23.70
CA LEU A 574 -18.33 15.74 24.60
C LEU A 574 -18.15 14.49 25.46
N SER A 575 -17.18 14.55 26.36
CA SER A 575 -17.17 13.75 27.59
C SER A 575 -16.39 14.50 28.66
N GLY A 576 -17.01 15.56 29.19
CA GLY A 576 -16.58 16.20 30.43
C GLY A 576 -17.23 15.57 31.65
N LEU A 577 -16.47 15.54 32.76
CA LEU A 577 -16.75 15.10 34.15
C LEU A 577 -16.32 13.64 34.42
N GLY A 578 -15.32 13.32 35.25
CA GLY A 578 -14.45 14.09 36.14
C GLY A 578 -13.74 13.11 37.09
N GLY A 579 -12.57 13.49 37.64
CA GLY A 579 -11.97 12.80 38.80
C GLY A 579 -10.51 12.39 38.64
N ALA A 580 -9.65 13.08 39.37
CA ALA A 580 -8.21 12.86 39.48
C ALA A 580 -7.83 11.47 40.00
N GLY A 581 -6.71 10.94 39.50
CA GLY A 581 -5.99 9.79 40.06
C GLY A 581 -4.82 9.42 39.15
N GLY A 582 -3.60 9.80 39.54
CA GLY A 582 -2.41 9.67 38.72
C GLY A 582 -1.79 8.25 38.68
N MET A 583 -0.68 8.22 37.95
CA MET A 583 0.29 7.14 37.70
C MET A 583 0.07 6.38 36.40
N GLY A 584 1.14 6.37 35.61
CA GLY A 584 1.17 5.83 34.27
C GLY A 584 1.73 4.42 34.19
N VAL A 585 2.02 4.06 32.93
CA VAL A 585 2.61 2.80 32.43
C VAL A 585 1.62 1.63 32.40
N GLY A 586 1.35 1.09 31.20
CA GLY A 586 0.80 -0.25 31.06
C GLY A 586 0.05 -0.52 29.75
N TRP A 587 0.56 -1.50 29.01
CA TRP A 587 0.09 -2.08 27.77
C TRP A 587 -1.33 -2.70 27.80
N LEU A 588 -1.85 -2.93 26.58
CA LEU A 588 -2.83 -3.96 26.15
C LEU A 588 -4.30 -3.85 26.57
N ALA A 589 -5.12 -4.18 25.56
CA ALA A 589 -6.50 -4.70 25.59
C ALA A 589 -7.63 -3.75 25.99
N ASN A 590 -8.47 -3.39 25.01
CA ASN A 590 -9.69 -4.15 24.69
C ASN A 590 -10.19 -3.82 23.29
#